data_AF-A0A401UJ01-F1
#
_entry.id   AF-A0A401UJ01-F1
#
_cell.length_a   1.000
_cell.length_b   1.000
_cell.length_c   1.000
_cell.angle_alpha   90.00
_cell.angle_beta   90.00
_cell.angle_gamma   90.00
#
_symmetry.space_group_name_H-M   'P 1'
#
loop_
_entity.id
_entity.type
_entity.pdbx_description
1 polymer ?
#
loop_
_entity_poly.entity_id
_entity_poly.type
_entity_poly.pdbx_seq_one_letter_code
_entity_poly.pdbx_strand_id
1 'polypeptide(L)'
;MMLSAKIGYILLLSNLLSCMFMGFIIPSKNSLYKIKSKNTNSSKMADSTKNIGIIFKNSIEDALKNSLNIGGFVIVFSVITGIIKDNALFHIVINKISLIIGFSRSFIEGLILGLLEVTNGCYLISSSNSSLYIKLPILSFLIAFSGLSIISQVYSYTYKHNVSIKKYILRKFIQGIISSILTIILYYVFLQTSSIFTFNDINLYSSSSLYFLILLILFVPLLLINIIRLFHSS
;
A
#
# COMPACT_ATOMS: atom_id res chain seq x y z
N MET A 1 -12.83 12.54 -6.17
CA MET A 1 -11.63 12.45 -7.04
C MET A 1 -10.81 13.72 -6.86
N MET A 2 -9.62 13.64 -6.27
CA MET A 2 -8.86 14.82 -5.83
C MET A 2 -8.35 15.60 -7.05
N LEU A 3 -8.71 16.88 -7.14
CA LEU A 3 -8.65 17.73 -8.35
C LEU A 3 -7.26 18.02 -8.95
N SER A 4 -6.16 17.46 -8.44
CA SER A 4 -4.83 17.67 -9.05
C SER A 4 -3.99 16.40 -9.08
N ALA A 5 -3.39 16.12 -10.25
CA ALA A 5 -2.47 15.00 -10.43
C ALA A 5 -1.29 15.03 -9.42
N LYS A 6 -0.85 16.24 -9.03
CA LYS A 6 0.19 16.48 -8.02
C LYS A 6 -0.10 15.77 -6.69
N ILE A 7 -1.34 15.80 -6.24
CA ILE A 7 -1.74 15.15 -4.99
C ILE A 7 -1.64 13.63 -5.10
N GLY A 8 -2.04 13.06 -6.24
CA GLY A 8 -1.89 11.63 -6.52
C GLY A 8 -0.42 11.18 -6.48
N TYR A 9 0.49 11.98 -7.05
CA TYR A 9 1.93 11.69 -6.99
C TYR A 9 2.49 11.73 -5.57
N ILE A 10 2.04 12.67 -4.74
CA ILE A 10 2.46 12.74 -3.33
C ILE A 10 2.06 11.46 -2.59
N LEU A 11 0.80 11.01 -2.76
CA LEU A 11 0.31 9.76 -2.16
C LEU A 11 1.06 8.53 -2.69
N LEU A 12 1.34 8.47 -3.99
CA LEU A 12 2.12 7.38 -4.59
C LEU A 12 3.53 7.34 -3.98
N LEU A 13 4.20 8.48 -3.93
CA LEU A 13 5.58 8.62 -3.47
C LEU A 13 5.71 8.28 -1.99
N SER A 14 4.83 8.82 -1.13
CA SER A 14 4.84 8.54 0.31
C SER A 14 4.65 7.05 0.60
N ASN A 15 3.71 6.40 -0.08
CA ASN A 15 3.47 4.96 0.07
C ASN A 15 4.67 4.14 -0.39
N LEU A 16 5.31 4.52 -1.49
CA LEU A 16 6.49 3.80 -2.01
C LEU A 16 7.70 3.97 -1.09
N LEU A 17 7.99 5.19 -0.61
CA LEU A 17 9.02 5.41 0.40
C LEU A 17 8.73 4.61 1.68
N SER A 18 7.47 4.55 2.12
CA SER A 18 7.11 3.77 3.32
C SER A 18 7.48 2.29 3.19
N CYS A 19 7.32 1.70 1.99
CA CYS A 19 7.76 0.34 1.71
C CYS A 19 9.29 0.19 1.88
N MET A 20 10.07 1.15 1.37
CA MET A 20 11.52 1.15 1.51
C MET A 20 11.95 1.29 2.97
N PHE A 21 11.34 2.21 3.72
CA PHE A 21 11.57 2.38 5.16
C PHE A 21 11.26 1.10 5.95
N MET A 22 10.17 0.40 5.61
CA MET A 22 9.87 -0.89 6.22
C MET A 22 10.93 -1.96 5.92
N GLY A 23 11.59 -1.89 4.76
CA GLY A 23 12.73 -2.75 4.44
C GLY A 23 13.90 -2.59 5.41
N PHE A 24 14.16 -1.37 5.89
CA PHE A 24 15.20 -1.10 6.90
C PHE A 24 14.76 -1.48 8.33
N ILE A 25 13.47 -1.29 8.66
CA ILE A 25 12.92 -1.59 10.00
C ILE A 25 12.82 -3.10 10.23
N ILE A 26 12.48 -3.86 9.20
CA ILE A 26 12.39 -5.31 9.31
C ILE A 26 13.82 -5.84 9.39
N PRO A 27 14.22 -6.44 10.53
CA PRO A 27 15.58 -6.93 10.66
C PRO A 27 15.84 -7.97 9.58
N SER A 28 16.92 -7.77 8.81
CA SER A 28 17.46 -8.83 7.98
C SER A 28 17.84 -9.95 8.94
N LYS A 29 17.05 -11.02 8.95
CA LYS A 29 17.46 -12.23 9.65
C LYS A 29 18.62 -12.85 8.86
N ASN A 30 19.82 -12.31 9.06
CA ASN A 30 21.08 -12.92 8.65
C ASN A 30 21.43 -14.15 9.51
N SER A 31 20.48 -14.72 10.26
CA SER A 31 20.70 -15.97 10.97
C SER A 31 19.47 -16.87 10.90
N LEU A 32 19.74 -18.14 10.56
CA LEU A 32 18.87 -19.32 10.66
C LEU A 32 18.03 -19.73 9.44
N TYR A 33 18.37 -19.28 8.24
CA TYR A 33 18.43 -20.23 7.11
C TYR A 33 19.90 -20.56 6.87
N LYS A 34 20.54 -21.17 7.89
CA LYS A 34 21.44 -22.27 7.55
C LYS A 34 20.54 -23.15 6.71
N ILE A 35 20.79 -23.22 5.40
CA ILE A 35 20.21 -24.25 4.56
C ILE A 35 20.64 -25.53 5.28
N LYS A 36 19.79 -26.03 6.19
CA LYS A 36 19.73 -27.44 6.46
C LYS A 36 19.35 -27.93 5.08
N SER A 37 20.38 -28.25 4.30
CA SER A 37 20.32 -29.30 3.32
C SER A 37 19.79 -30.48 4.13
N LYS A 38 18.47 -30.51 4.27
CA LYS A 38 17.80 -31.76 4.47
C LYS A 38 18.18 -32.44 3.16
N ASN A 39 19.11 -33.38 3.25
CA ASN A 39 19.19 -34.50 2.31
C ASN A 39 17.81 -35.17 2.36
N THR A 40 16.77 -34.50 1.86
CA THR A 40 15.79 -35.20 1.07
C THR A 40 16.63 -35.71 -0.05
N ASN A 41 16.80 -37.03 -0.11
CA ASN A 41 17.10 -37.69 -1.35
C ASN A 41 16.12 -37.09 -2.36
N SER A 42 16.57 -36.07 -3.09
CA SER A 42 15.97 -35.68 -4.32
C SER A 42 16.22 -36.91 -5.17
N SER A 43 15.23 -37.81 -5.17
CA SER A 43 14.89 -38.49 -6.39
C SER A 43 15.08 -37.42 -7.46
N LYS A 44 16.11 -37.59 -8.30
CA LYS A 44 16.32 -36.78 -9.48
C LYS A 44 14.98 -36.80 -10.19
N MET A 45 14.14 -35.80 -9.91
CA MET A 45 12.98 -35.53 -10.72
C MET A 45 13.65 -35.12 -11.99
N ALA A 46 13.64 -36.05 -12.96
CA ALA A 46 14.14 -35.82 -14.28
C ALA A 46 13.72 -34.40 -14.68
N ASP A 47 14.69 -33.60 -15.11
CA ASP A 47 14.46 -32.34 -15.79
C ASP A 47 13.57 -32.64 -17.01
N SER A 48 12.26 -32.74 -16.77
CA SER A 48 11.28 -32.48 -17.81
C SER A 48 11.41 -30.99 -18.01
N THR A 49 12.20 -30.62 -19.02
CA THR A 49 12.24 -29.27 -19.56
C THR A 49 10.81 -28.93 -19.97
N LYS A 50 10.05 -28.36 -19.04
CA LYS A 50 8.66 -27.96 -19.26
C LYS A 50 8.69 -27.06 -20.49
N ASN A 51 7.98 -27.48 -21.54
CA ASN A 51 7.86 -26.72 -22.78
C ASN A 51 7.47 -25.26 -22.43
N ILE A 52 8.10 -24.28 -23.08
CA ILE A 52 7.80 -22.87 -22.84
C ILE A 52 6.29 -22.57 -22.99
N GLY A 53 5.60 -23.29 -23.87
CA GLY A 53 4.15 -23.20 -24.02
C GLY A 53 3.36 -23.60 -22.77
N ILE A 54 3.80 -24.64 -22.03
CA ILE A 54 3.13 -25.03 -20.78
C ILE A 54 3.42 -24.02 -19.66
N ILE A 55 4.63 -23.45 -19.60
CA ILE A 55 4.99 -22.42 -18.61
C ILE A 55 4.16 -21.15 -18.86
N PHE A 56 4.05 -20.74 -20.13
CA PHE A 56 3.26 -19.58 -20.53
C PHE A 56 1.78 -19.77 -20.20
N LYS A 57 1.20 -20.92 -20.56
CA LYS A 57 -0.19 -21.28 -20.20
C LYS A 57 -0.42 -21.20 -18.68
N ASN A 58 0.45 -21.83 -17.89
CA ASN A 58 0.31 -21.81 -16.43
C ASN A 58 0.39 -20.39 -15.86
N SER A 59 1.28 -19.55 -16.40
CA SER A 59 1.43 -18.15 -15.96
C SER A 59 0.16 -17.33 -16.23
N ILE A 60 -0.51 -17.57 -17.37
CA ILE A 60 -1.79 -16.95 -17.70
C ILE A 60 -2.88 -17.43 -16.74
N GLU A 61 -2.99 -18.75 -16.53
CA GLU A 61 -3.98 -19.33 -15.61
C GLU A 61 -3.81 -18.80 -14.17
N ASP A 62 -2.57 -18.71 -13.69
CA ASP A 62 -2.25 -18.15 -12.38
C ASP A 62 -2.58 -16.65 -12.29
N ALA A 63 -2.29 -15.87 -13.34
CA ALA A 63 -2.64 -14.45 -13.39
C ALA A 63 -4.15 -14.22 -13.35
N LEU A 64 -4.91 -14.99 -14.13
CA LEU A 64 -6.38 -14.95 -14.14
C LEU A 64 -6.95 -15.31 -12.77
N LYS A 65 -6.48 -16.42 -12.19
CA LYS A 65 -6.91 -16.86 -10.86
C LYS A 65 -6.59 -15.82 -9.79
N ASN A 66 -5.40 -15.24 -9.80
CA ASN A 66 -5.01 -14.22 -8.85
C ASN A 66 -5.85 -12.94 -9.00
N SER A 67 -6.12 -12.51 -10.23
CA SER A 67 -6.97 -11.34 -10.51
C SER A 67 -8.40 -11.54 -10.02
N LEU A 68 -9.01 -12.69 -10.33
CA LEU A 68 -10.35 -13.06 -9.86
C LEU A 68 -10.40 -13.13 -8.33
N ASN A 69 -9.36 -13.67 -7.69
CA ASN A 69 -9.28 -13.68 -6.23
C ASN A 69 -9.24 -12.26 -5.66
N ILE A 70 -8.41 -11.34 -6.20
CA ILE A 70 -8.38 -9.94 -5.78
C ILE A 70 -9.79 -9.32 -5.88
N GLY A 71 -10.41 -9.46 -7.06
CA GLY A 71 -11.76 -8.94 -7.32
C GLY A 71 -12.81 -9.51 -6.37
N GLY A 72 -12.78 -10.83 -6.13
CA GLY A 72 -13.69 -11.51 -5.22
C GLY A 72 -13.61 -11.00 -3.79
N PHE A 73 -12.40 -10.82 -3.24
CA PHE A 73 -12.23 -10.23 -1.91
C PHE A 73 -12.73 -8.79 -1.84
N VAL A 74 -12.43 -7.96 -2.86
CA VAL A 74 -12.92 -6.57 -2.91
C VAL A 74 -14.45 -6.51 -2.98
N ILE A 75 -15.09 -7.36 -3.82
CA ILE A 75 -16.55 -7.39 -3.96
C ILE A 75 -17.22 -7.79 -2.65
N VAL A 76 -16.77 -8.88 -2.00
CA VAL A 76 -17.36 -9.36 -0.74
C VAL A 76 -17.27 -8.27 0.34
N PHE A 77 -16.10 -7.65 0.50
CA PHE A 77 -15.93 -6.57 1.47
C PHE A 77 -16.66 -5.28 1.08
N SER A 78 -16.86 -5.01 -0.20
CA SER A 78 -17.69 -3.89 -0.68
C SER A 78 -19.16 -4.09 -0.31
N VAL A 79 -19.70 -5.31 -0.46
CA VAL A 79 -21.06 -5.63 -0.03
C VAL A 79 -21.19 -5.55 1.49
N ILE A 80 -20.24 -6.11 2.24
CA ILE A 80 -20.24 -6.03 3.72
C ILE A 80 -20.20 -4.57 4.19
N THR A 81 -19.33 -3.74 3.60
CA THR A 81 -19.25 -2.32 3.95
C THR A 81 -20.53 -1.57 3.59
N GLY A 82 -21.20 -1.91 2.49
CA GLY A 82 -22.53 -1.39 2.16
C GLY A 82 -23.58 -1.74 3.21
N ILE A 83 -23.67 -3.01 3.63
CA ILE A 83 -24.61 -3.46 4.67
C ILE A 83 -24.34 -2.74 6.01
N ILE A 84 -23.07 -2.58 6.38
CA ILE A 84 -22.70 -1.86 7.61
C ILE A 84 -23.09 -0.39 7.51
N LYS A 85 -22.83 0.24 6.36
CA LYS A 85 -23.11 1.65 6.11
C LYS A 85 -24.60 1.98 6.27
N ASP A 86 -25.47 1.12 5.74
CA ASP A 86 -26.93 1.33 5.76
C ASP A 86 -27.58 0.95 7.11
N ASN A 87 -26.78 0.51 8.08
CA ASN A 87 -27.27 0.13 9.40
C ASN A 87 -27.49 1.35 10.32
N ALA A 88 -28.68 1.45 10.92
CA ALA A 88 -29.02 2.53 11.86
C ALA A 88 -28.10 2.61 13.10
N LEU A 89 -27.62 1.48 13.63
CA LEU A 89 -26.69 1.47 14.76
C LEU A 89 -25.34 2.07 14.35
N PHE A 90 -24.86 1.72 13.16
CA PHE A 90 -23.61 2.28 12.62
C PHE A 90 -23.73 3.80 12.51
N HIS A 91 -24.84 4.30 11.97
CA HIS A 91 -25.14 5.73 11.90
C HIS A 91 -25.10 6.46 13.25
N ILE A 92 -25.62 5.86 14.32
CA ILE A 92 -25.57 6.42 15.69
C ILE A 92 -24.14 6.47 16.21
N VAL A 93 -23.37 5.39 16.00
CA VAL A 93 -21.97 5.29 16.43
C VAL A 93 -21.11 6.35 15.72
N ILE A 94 -21.26 6.49 14.40
CA ILE A 94 -20.53 7.50 13.62
C ILE A 94 -20.87 8.91 14.11
N ASN A 95 -22.14 9.20 14.41
CA ASN A 95 -22.54 10.51 14.93
C ASN A 95 -21.89 10.82 16.28
N LYS A 96 -21.88 9.86 17.21
CA LYS A 96 -21.22 10.03 18.52
C LYS A 96 -19.71 10.27 18.35
N ILE A 97 -19.05 9.47 17.52
CA ILE A 97 -17.61 9.60 17.26
C ILE A 97 -17.29 10.95 16.59
N SER A 98 -18.12 11.36 15.62
CA SER A 98 -17.99 12.64 14.91
C SER A 98 -18.06 13.83 15.88
N LEU A 99 -18.98 13.80 16.86
CA LEU A 99 -19.09 14.83 17.89
C LEU A 99 -17.88 14.88 18.83
N ILE A 100 -17.33 13.72 19.20
CA ILE A 100 -16.17 13.65 20.11
C ILE A 100 -14.89 14.13 19.42
N ILE A 101 -14.68 13.74 18.16
CA ILE A 101 -13.44 14.03 17.43
C ILE A 101 -13.50 15.39 16.71
N GLY A 102 -14.71 15.91 16.43
CA GLY A 102 -14.91 17.17 15.72
C GLY A 102 -14.75 17.08 14.19
N PHE A 103 -14.71 15.86 13.62
CA PHE A 103 -14.68 15.66 12.16
C PHE A 103 -16.05 15.38 11.58
N SER A 104 -16.21 15.65 10.28
CA SER A 104 -17.46 15.37 9.57
C SER A 104 -17.84 13.89 9.62
N ARG A 105 -19.14 13.63 9.68
CA ARG A 105 -19.70 12.27 9.66
C ARG A 105 -19.15 11.41 8.51
N SER A 106 -19.14 11.98 7.31
CA SER A 106 -18.64 11.32 6.08
C SER A 106 -17.17 10.92 6.17
N PHE A 107 -16.37 11.71 6.91
CA PHE A 107 -14.95 11.44 7.06
C PHE A 107 -14.69 10.28 8.02
N ILE A 108 -15.39 10.25 9.17
CA ILE A 108 -15.31 9.13 10.13
C ILE A 108 -15.88 7.85 9.51
N GLU A 109 -16.99 7.96 8.78
CA GLU A 109 -17.56 6.85 8.01
C GLU A 109 -16.54 6.27 7.03
N GLY A 110 -15.91 7.12 6.20
CA GLY A 110 -14.91 6.68 5.25
C GLY A 110 -13.66 6.10 5.91
N LEU A 111 -13.25 6.57 7.09
CA LEU A 111 -12.15 6.00 7.86
C LEU A 111 -12.47 4.57 8.32
N ILE A 112 -13.63 4.36 8.95
CA ILE A 112 -14.01 3.04 9.47
C ILE A 112 -14.27 2.05 8.34
N LEU A 113 -15.03 2.44 7.32
CA LEU A 113 -15.26 1.60 6.16
C LEU A 113 -13.97 1.34 5.37
N GLY A 114 -13.03 2.30 5.36
CA GLY A 114 -11.71 2.16 4.76
C GLY A 114 -10.81 1.13 5.44
N LEU A 115 -10.97 0.91 6.74
CA LEU A 115 -10.27 -0.18 7.43
C LEU A 115 -10.78 -1.57 6.99
N LEU A 116 -12.03 -1.67 6.54
CA LEU A 116 -12.60 -2.90 5.99
C LEU A 116 -12.25 -3.06 4.52
N GLU A 117 -12.51 -2.03 3.73
CA GLU A 117 -12.33 -2.00 2.28
C GLU A 117 -11.79 -0.62 1.86
N VAL A 118 -10.54 -0.60 1.41
CA VAL A 118 -9.78 0.64 1.20
C VAL A 118 -10.38 1.50 0.08
N THR A 119 -10.92 0.91 -0.99
CA THR A 119 -11.35 1.67 -2.17
C THR A 119 -12.56 2.55 -1.87
N ASN A 120 -13.62 1.98 -1.29
CA ASN A 120 -14.82 2.69 -0.86
C ASN A 120 -14.53 3.67 0.27
N GLY A 121 -13.69 3.28 1.24
CA GLY A 121 -13.29 4.21 2.31
C GLY A 121 -12.54 5.44 1.80
N CYS A 122 -11.58 5.24 0.90
CA CYS A 122 -10.85 6.33 0.27
C CYS A 122 -11.77 7.22 -0.57
N TYR A 123 -12.73 6.63 -1.28
CA TYR A 123 -13.74 7.38 -2.03
C TYR A 123 -14.54 8.31 -1.12
N LEU A 124 -15.04 7.80 0.01
CA LEU A 124 -15.81 8.57 1.00
C LEU A 124 -14.98 9.69 1.64
N ILE A 125 -13.74 9.40 2.05
CA ILE A 125 -12.84 10.42 2.61
C ILE A 125 -12.53 11.50 1.58
N SER A 126 -12.25 11.12 0.33
CA SER A 126 -11.93 12.08 -0.74
C SER A 126 -13.09 13.03 -1.03
N SER A 127 -14.33 12.55 -0.85
CA SER A 127 -15.57 13.28 -1.11
C SER A 127 -16.09 14.07 0.10
N SER A 128 -15.55 13.82 1.30
CA SER A 128 -15.94 14.54 2.54
C SER A 128 -15.57 16.03 2.49
N ASN A 129 -16.23 16.90 3.25
CA ASN A 129 -15.92 18.34 3.28
C ASN A 129 -14.81 18.70 4.30
N SER A 130 -13.70 17.98 4.27
CA SER A 130 -12.53 18.19 5.15
C SER A 130 -11.34 18.77 4.39
N SER A 131 -10.44 19.46 5.10
CA SER A 131 -9.24 20.04 4.50
C SER A 131 -8.31 18.96 3.92
N LEU A 132 -7.61 19.29 2.84
CA LEU A 132 -6.65 18.39 2.20
C LEU A 132 -5.53 17.95 3.16
N TYR A 133 -5.12 18.86 4.03
CA TYR A 133 -4.12 18.62 5.08
C TYR A 133 -4.46 17.41 5.96
N ILE A 134 -5.75 17.20 6.22
CA ILE A 134 -6.23 16.11 7.08
C ILE A 134 -6.56 14.87 6.25
N LYS A 135 -7.13 15.04 5.06
CA LYS A 135 -7.50 13.91 4.18
C LYS A 135 -6.28 13.12 3.72
N LEU A 136 -5.22 13.80 3.29
CA LEU A 136 -4.10 13.14 2.61
C LEU A 136 -3.33 12.14 3.47
N PRO A 137 -2.94 12.49 4.71
CA PRO A 137 -2.23 11.54 5.57
C PRO A 137 -3.06 10.29 5.86
N ILE A 138 -4.39 10.45 6.02
CA ILE A 138 -5.30 9.33 6.30
C ILE A 138 -5.56 8.47 5.07
N LEU A 139 -5.72 9.07 3.89
CA LEU A 139 -5.77 8.32 2.63
C LEU A 139 -4.47 7.51 2.45
N SER A 140 -3.32 8.13 2.70
CA SER A 140 -2.04 7.43 2.60
C SER A 140 -1.90 6.29 3.61
N PHE A 141 -2.36 6.50 4.84
CA PHE A 141 -2.42 5.46 5.87
C PHE A 141 -3.25 4.26 5.39
N LEU A 142 -4.47 4.49 4.90
CA LEU A 142 -5.38 3.42 4.48
C LEU A 142 -4.80 2.63 3.29
N ILE A 143 -4.21 3.32 2.32
CA ILE A 143 -3.56 2.68 1.16
C ILE A 143 -2.40 1.78 1.62
N ALA A 144 -1.50 2.28 2.47
CA ALA A 144 -0.38 1.49 2.99
C ALA A 144 -0.82 0.33 3.89
N PHE A 145 -1.83 0.55 4.75
CA PHE A 145 -2.37 -0.46 5.66
C PHE A 145 -3.10 -1.59 4.92
N SER A 146 -3.69 -1.29 3.76
CA SER A 146 -4.34 -2.25 2.84
C SER A 146 -5.71 -2.78 3.25
N GLY A 147 -6.23 -2.46 4.44
CA GLY A 147 -7.59 -2.83 4.88
C GLY A 147 -7.83 -4.35 5.01
N LEU A 148 -8.95 -4.74 5.62
CA LEU A 148 -9.25 -6.15 5.90
C LEU A 148 -9.45 -7.00 4.65
N SER A 149 -9.94 -6.41 3.54
CA SER A 149 -10.11 -7.12 2.26
C SER A 149 -8.79 -7.67 1.73
N ILE A 150 -7.76 -6.83 1.62
CA ILE A 150 -6.43 -7.22 1.13
C ILE A 150 -5.71 -8.07 2.16
N ILE A 151 -5.84 -7.78 3.47
CA ILE A 151 -5.27 -8.62 4.53
C ILE A 151 -5.83 -10.05 4.46
N SER A 152 -7.15 -10.20 4.29
CA SER A 152 -7.80 -11.51 4.15
C SER A 152 -7.33 -12.23 2.89
N GLN A 153 -7.19 -11.50 1.78
CA GLN A 153 -6.65 -12.04 0.54
C GLN A 153 -5.22 -12.57 0.75
N VAL A 154 -4.33 -11.79 1.36
CA VAL A 154 -2.94 -12.21 1.65
C VAL A 154 -2.93 -13.40 2.61
N TYR A 155 -3.81 -13.42 3.60
CA TYR A 155 -3.94 -14.56 4.51
C TYR A 155 -4.32 -15.85 3.77
N SER A 156 -5.24 -15.78 2.80
CA SER A 156 -5.65 -16.94 1.98
C SER A 156 -4.51 -17.60 1.21
N TYR A 157 -3.43 -16.86 0.91
CA TYR A 157 -2.21 -17.44 0.33
C TYR A 157 -1.20 -17.88 1.39
N THR A 158 -1.02 -17.07 2.43
CA THR A 158 0.09 -17.20 3.36
C THR A 158 -0.16 -18.16 4.53
N TYR A 159 -1.43 -18.52 4.81
CA TYR A 159 -1.78 -19.43 5.90
C TYR A 159 -1.09 -20.80 5.78
N LYS A 160 -0.85 -21.28 4.54
CA LYS A 160 -0.18 -22.55 4.26
C LYS A 160 1.33 -22.54 4.57
N HIS A 161 1.92 -21.36 4.72
CA HIS A 161 3.38 -21.17 4.83
C HIS A 161 3.83 -20.75 6.23
N ASN A 162 2.99 -20.99 7.26
CA ASN A 162 3.28 -20.62 8.66
C ASN A 162 3.64 -19.14 8.86
N VAL A 163 3.19 -18.27 7.96
CA VAL A 163 3.36 -16.83 8.10
C VAL A 163 2.34 -16.32 9.11
N SER A 164 2.82 -15.75 10.22
CA SER A 164 1.94 -15.21 11.24
C SER A 164 1.23 -13.95 10.74
N ILE A 165 -0.08 -14.04 10.50
CA ILE A 165 -0.90 -12.92 10.05
C ILE A 165 -0.87 -11.72 11.01
N LYS A 166 -0.78 -11.98 12.33
CA LYS A 166 -0.65 -10.93 13.35
C LYS A 166 0.58 -10.03 13.11
N LYS A 167 1.73 -10.61 12.79
CA LYS A 167 2.95 -9.84 12.48
C LYS A 167 2.82 -9.08 11.16
N TYR A 168 2.12 -9.66 10.18
CA TYR A 168 1.84 -8.98 8.92
C TYR A 168 0.97 -7.74 9.13
N ILE A 169 -0.13 -7.86 9.86
CA ILE A 169 -1.04 -6.74 10.18
C ILE A 169 -0.29 -5.65 10.95
N LEU A 170 0.50 -6.00 11.96
CA LEU A 170 1.28 -5.03 12.74
C LEU A 170 2.29 -4.27 11.85
N ARG A 171 2.99 -4.97 10.96
CA ARG A 171 3.91 -4.35 10.00
C ARG A 171 3.19 -3.40 9.04
N LYS A 172 2.02 -3.79 8.56
CA LYS A 172 1.17 -2.95 7.70
C LYS A 172 0.65 -1.72 8.42
N PHE A 173 0.31 -1.84 9.70
CA PHE A 173 -0.09 -0.71 10.53
C PHE A 173 1.05 0.29 10.71
N ILE A 174 2.26 -0.20 11.04
CA ILE A 174 3.47 0.64 11.13
C ILE A 174 3.77 1.31 9.78
N GLN A 175 3.67 0.56 8.68
CA GLN A 175 3.83 1.10 7.33
C GLN A 175 2.82 2.23 7.05
N GLY A 176 1.56 2.05 7.44
CA GLY A 176 0.52 3.08 7.35
C GLY A 176 0.89 4.36 8.07
N ILE A 177 1.40 4.26 9.30
CA ILE A 177 1.86 5.42 10.09
C ILE A 177 3.02 6.12 9.39
N ILE A 178 4.03 5.37 8.94
CA ILE A 178 5.19 5.93 8.22
C ILE A 178 4.73 6.64 6.94
N SER A 179 3.84 6.02 6.16
CA SER A 179 3.27 6.59 4.94
C SER A 179 2.51 7.90 5.22
N SER A 180 1.73 7.94 6.29
CA SER A 180 1.01 9.15 6.73
C SER A 180 1.97 10.29 7.08
N ILE A 181 3.01 10.01 7.88
CA ILE A 181 4.03 11.00 8.26
C ILE A 181 4.78 11.52 7.04
N LEU A 182 5.21 10.61 6.14
CA LEU A 182 5.88 10.98 4.89
C LEU A 182 4.99 11.86 4.00
N THR A 183 3.68 11.59 3.98
CA THR A 183 2.71 12.40 3.23
C THR A 183 2.63 13.83 3.76
N ILE A 184 2.65 14.02 5.09
CA ILE A 184 2.66 15.36 5.71
C ILE A 184 3.94 16.11 5.31
N ILE A 185 5.10 15.44 5.41
CA ILE A 185 6.40 16.04 5.06
C ILE A 185 6.41 16.45 3.58
N LEU A 186 6.04 15.55 2.68
CA LEU A 186 5.98 15.81 1.24
C LEU A 186 4.97 16.90 0.90
N TYR A 187 3.82 16.93 1.56
CA TYR A 187 2.81 17.97 1.38
C TYR A 187 3.38 19.37 1.70
N TYR A 188 4.07 19.53 2.84
CA TYR A 188 4.70 20.79 3.21
C TYR A 188 5.79 21.22 2.22
N VAL A 189 6.66 20.31 1.81
CA VAL A 189 7.78 20.61 0.91
C VAL A 189 7.30 21.02 -0.48
N PHE A 190 6.29 20.34 -1.03
CA PHE A 190 5.91 20.49 -2.44
C PHE A 190 4.71 21.42 -2.72
N LEU A 191 3.77 21.58 -1.79
CA LEU A 191 2.55 22.37 -2.02
C LEU A 191 2.61 23.75 -1.36
N GLN A 192 3.22 23.88 -0.18
CA GLN A 192 3.24 25.15 0.55
C GLN A 192 4.30 26.15 0.04
N THR A 193 5.26 25.69 -0.75
CA THR A 193 6.28 26.52 -1.43
C THR A 193 5.72 27.31 -2.63
N SER A 194 4.46 27.11 -3.00
CA SER A 194 3.83 27.78 -4.15
C SER A 194 3.24 29.17 -3.88
N SER A 195 3.17 29.61 -2.61
CA SER A 195 2.49 30.87 -2.25
C SER A 195 3.39 31.97 -1.67
N ILE A 196 4.72 31.85 -1.72
CA ILE A 196 5.64 32.91 -1.25
C ILE A 196 6.84 33.04 -2.19
N PHE A 197 6.65 33.66 -3.35
CA PHE A 197 7.71 34.35 -4.08
C PHE A 197 7.09 35.51 -4.87
N THR A 198 6.93 36.66 -4.20
CA THR A 198 6.93 37.96 -4.88
C THR A 198 8.39 38.35 -5.12
N PHE A 199 8.68 38.77 -6.35
CA PHE A 199 9.96 39.13 -6.98
C PHE A 199 10.63 38.02 -7.80
N ASN A 200 10.42 38.16 -9.12
CA ASN A 200 11.31 37.84 -10.23
C ASN A 200 12.45 36.86 -9.90
N ASP A 201 12.18 35.57 -10.12
CA ASP A 201 13.12 34.70 -10.82
C ASP A 201 12.35 33.55 -11.46
N ILE A 202 12.61 33.34 -12.74
CA ILE A 202 12.03 32.27 -13.54
C ILE A 202 12.64 30.95 -13.05
N ASN A 203 12.08 30.39 -11.98
CA ASN A 203 12.30 28.99 -11.64
C ASN A 203 11.09 28.18 -12.08
N LEU A 204 11.10 27.84 -13.37
CA LEU A 204 10.42 26.69 -13.93
C LEU A 204 10.96 25.42 -13.25
N TYR A 205 10.58 25.18 -11.99
CA TYR A 205 10.56 23.82 -11.44
C TYR A 205 9.47 23.06 -12.18
N SER A 206 9.85 22.66 -13.38
CA SER A 206 9.05 21.89 -14.31
C SER A 206 8.68 20.57 -13.64
N SER A 207 7.44 20.15 -13.89
CA SER A 207 6.88 18.85 -13.53
C SER A 207 7.80 17.67 -13.88
N SER A 208 8.76 17.84 -14.80
CA SER A 208 9.82 16.90 -15.15
C SER A 208 10.72 16.49 -13.97
N SER A 209 11.00 17.40 -13.03
CA SER A 209 11.84 17.10 -11.85
C SER A 209 11.20 16.07 -10.91
N LEU A 210 9.86 16.10 -10.76
CA LEU A 210 9.10 15.11 -10.00
C LEU A 210 9.05 13.74 -10.70
N TYR A 211 8.88 13.72 -12.02
CA TYR A 211 8.94 12.47 -12.80
C TYR A 211 10.30 11.81 -12.65
N PHE A 212 11.38 12.59 -12.72
CA PHE A 212 12.74 12.09 -12.57
C PHE A 212 12.97 11.49 -11.17
N LEU A 213 12.46 12.13 -10.13
CA LEU A 213 12.59 11.66 -8.74
C LEU A 213 11.80 10.36 -8.48
N ILE A 214 10.60 10.23 -9.07
CA ILE A 214 9.79 8.99 -9.01
C ILE A 214 10.50 7.84 -9.76
N LEU A 215 11.04 8.12 -10.95
CA LEU A 215 11.77 7.14 -11.75
C LEU A 215 13.04 6.66 -11.03
N LEU A 216 13.76 7.58 -10.39
CA LEU A 216 14.97 7.27 -9.62
C LEU A 216 14.65 6.37 -8.43
N ILE A 217 13.58 6.66 -7.68
CA ILE A 217 13.19 5.84 -6.52
C ILE A 217 12.68 4.45 -6.94
N LEU A 218 12.08 4.29 -8.13
CA LEU A 218 11.72 2.97 -8.68
C LEU A 218 12.96 2.15 -9.10
N PHE A 219 14.00 2.80 -9.64
CA PHE A 219 15.21 2.13 -10.11
C PHE A 219 16.22 1.80 -9.00
N VAL A 220 16.30 2.63 -7.94
CA VAL A 220 17.21 2.42 -6.80
C VAL A 220 17.08 1.03 -6.15
N PRO A 221 15.89 0.49 -5.83
CA PRO A 221 15.78 -0.85 -5.27
C PRO A 221 16.18 -1.95 -6.28
N LEU A 222 15.95 -1.75 -7.57
CA LEU A 222 16.42 -2.66 -8.63
C LEU A 222 17.96 -2.69 -8.73
N LEU A 223 18.60 -1.52 -8.64
CA LEU A 223 20.05 -1.38 -8.62
C LEU A 223 20.66 -1.96 -7.34
N LEU A 224 20.06 -1.72 -6.17
CA LEU A 224 20.49 -2.30 -4.90
C LEU A 224 20.40 -3.83 -4.90
N ILE A 225 19.33 -4.41 -5.48
CA ILE A 225 19.21 -5.87 -5.65
C ILE A 225 20.32 -6.42 -6.54
N ASN A 226 20.64 -5.73 -7.65
CA ASN A 226 21.71 -6.15 -8.55
C ASN A 226 23.10 -6.04 -7.89
N ILE A 227 23.35 -4.99 -7.10
CA ILE A 227 24.60 -4.81 -6.35
C ILE A 227 24.75 -5.90 -5.28
N ILE A 228 23.70 -6.18 -4.50
CA ILE A 228 23.73 -7.23 -3.47
C ILE A 228 23.96 -8.61 -4.10
N ARG A 229 23.37 -8.89 -5.27
CA ARG A 229 23.65 -10.15 -6.02
C ARG A 229 25.09 -10.24 -6.50
N LEU A 230 25.71 -9.13 -6.87
CA LEU A 230 27.11 -9.06 -7.31
C LEU A 230 28.09 -9.41 -6.18
N PHE A 231 27.78 -9.00 -4.94
CA PHE A 231 28.60 -9.30 -3.76
C PHE A 231 28.32 -10.66 -3.11
N HIS A 232 27.24 -11.34 -3.49
CA HIS A 232 26.88 -12.67 -2.97
C HIS A 232 27.24 -13.83 -3.93
N SER A 233 27.93 -13.51 -5.03
CA SER A 233 28.40 -14.42 -6.10
C SER A 233 29.93 -14.66 -6.06
N SER A 234 30.58 -14.45 -4.92
CA SER A 234 31.99 -14.81 -4.68
C SER A 234 32.11 -15.72 -3.47
#